data_AF-A0A517WP04-F1
#
_entry.id   AF-A0A517WP04-F1
#
_cell.length_a   1.000
_cell.length_b   1.000
_cell.length_c   1.000
_cell.angle_alpha   90.00
_cell.angle_beta   90.00
_cell.angle_gamma   90.00
#
_symmetry.space_group_name_H-M   'P 1'
#
loop_
_entity.id
_entity.type
_entity.pdbx_description
1 polymer ?
#
loop_
_entity_poly.entity_id
_entity_poly.type
_entity_poly.pdbx_seq_one_letter_code
_entity_poly.pdbx_strand_id
1 'polypeptide(L)'
;MRLFILISVRLTLSSFLLCTLSGNLLAQQFGQQASSSKPFMAPSPHGMNQHRRAQTSSSAQAYLQKQYTPRQGNPVQLGMPLHQTEPVQSAAYNQNITQSLPPLYSQNRPQQRNQLNQIQQVSSTEPIYPPALEALADDSELSNLGGMPMSEGSYTDSIDELCGGGCWGWTVLPTDLLYTSYLAGPKEPRMALAILHEKDIGWQMELEAGARVGILRYGSLNENVLEGWQLDVEGAGPPRLNMEEELDLDAADFRVGVPLTWRRGAYQAKFAYYHTSAHVGDEFLERNPGFQRINYVRDAFVLGGGYFPDPDLRLYAEIGYAFNVDGGAEPWELQFGAEFSPAEHSGLRGAPFWAVNGYLREEVNWGGNVNMMIGWQWRGDRNNHLFRIGLQYFNGKTMQYSFFQNSEQMFGFGTWYDF
;
A
#
# COMPACT_ATOMS: atom_id res chain seq x y z
N MET A 1 15.47 35.37 -19.69
CA MET A 1 14.67 34.19 -19.30
C MET A 1 15.25 33.50 -18.04
N ARG A 2 15.40 34.23 -16.93
CA ARG A 2 15.92 33.70 -15.65
C ARG A 2 15.19 34.27 -14.40
N LEU A 3 14.11 35.02 -14.59
CA LEU A 3 13.38 35.68 -13.49
C LEU A 3 11.96 35.12 -13.24
N PHE A 4 11.43 34.29 -14.14
CA PHE A 4 10.06 33.75 -14.02
C PHE A 4 9.97 32.39 -13.29
N ILE A 5 11.10 31.70 -13.07
CA ILE A 5 11.10 30.36 -12.43
C ILE A 5 11.15 30.45 -10.89
N LEU A 6 11.59 31.58 -10.33
CA LEU A 6 11.70 31.76 -8.87
C LEU A 6 10.39 32.17 -8.18
N ILE A 7 9.38 32.61 -8.93
CA ILE A 7 8.09 33.05 -8.36
C ILE A 7 7.10 31.88 -8.28
N SER A 8 7.11 30.94 -9.23
CA SER A 8 6.16 29.81 -9.25
C SER A 8 6.47 28.71 -8.22
N VAL A 9 7.72 28.58 -7.75
CA VAL A 9 8.10 27.56 -6.75
C VAL A 9 7.80 28.02 -5.32
N ARG A 10 7.77 29.33 -5.03
CA ARG A 10 7.37 29.85 -3.71
C ARG A 10 5.86 29.81 -3.47
N LEU A 11 5.06 29.89 -4.53
CA LEU A 11 3.59 29.81 -4.44
C LEU A 11 3.09 28.38 -4.19
N THR A 12 3.73 27.35 -4.75
CA THR A 12 3.33 25.94 -4.54
C THR A 12 3.71 25.38 -3.18
N LEU A 13 4.86 25.77 -2.60
CA LEU A 13 5.23 25.36 -1.24
C LEU A 13 4.37 26.04 -0.14
N SER A 14 3.81 27.21 -0.41
CA SER A 14 2.93 27.91 0.53
C SER A 14 1.52 27.30 0.57
N SER A 15 1.04 26.73 -0.55
CA SER A 15 -0.28 26.09 -0.63
C SER A 15 -0.33 24.70 0.02
N PHE A 16 0.79 23.96 0.05
CA PHE A 16 0.87 22.68 0.75
C PHE A 16 0.92 22.83 2.28
N LEU A 17 1.50 23.91 2.79
CA LEU A 17 1.55 24.19 4.24
C LEU A 17 0.20 24.70 4.81
N LEU A 18 -0.69 25.25 3.96
CA LEU A 18 -2.02 25.69 4.39
C LEU A 18 -3.07 24.56 4.43
N CYS A 19 -2.87 23.45 3.71
CA CYS A 19 -3.80 22.31 3.76
C CYS A 19 -3.62 21.46 5.03
N THR A 20 -2.42 21.39 5.60
CA THR A 20 -2.16 20.64 6.84
C THR A 20 -2.62 21.39 8.10
N LEU A 21 -2.73 22.73 8.03
CA LEU A 21 -3.25 23.56 9.13
C LEU A 21 -4.79 23.71 9.11
N SER A 22 -5.45 23.48 7.98
CA SER A 22 -6.92 23.59 7.87
C SER A 22 -7.68 22.32 8.27
N GLY A 23 -7.04 21.14 8.24
CA GLY A 23 -7.62 19.90 8.77
C GLY A 23 -7.89 19.93 10.28
N ASN A 24 -7.03 20.63 11.04
CA ASN A 24 -7.18 20.77 12.49
C ASN A 24 -8.21 21.84 12.90
N LEU A 25 -8.47 22.87 12.07
CA LEU A 25 -9.47 23.90 12.39
C LEU A 25 -10.90 23.51 12.01
N LEU A 26 -11.09 22.72 10.94
CA LEU A 26 -12.43 22.27 10.54
C LEU A 26 -13.02 21.24 11.53
N ALA A 27 -12.19 20.45 12.21
CA ALA A 27 -12.66 19.54 13.26
C ALA A 27 -13.13 20.24 14.55
N GLN A 28 -12.66 21.48 14.82
CA GLN A 28 -13.09 22.25 16.00
C GLN A 28 -14.29 23.17 15.75
N GLN A 29 -14.57 23.58 14.50
CA GLN A 29 -15.67 24.50 14.19
C GLN A 29 -17.05 23.84 14.01
N PHE A 30 -17.13 22.53 13.77
CA PHE A 30 -18.42 21.82 13.78
C PHE A 30 -18.97 21.51 15.18
N GLY A 31 -18.22 21.82 16.25
CA GLY A 31 -18.68 21.67 17.64
C GLY A 31 -19.44 22.86 18.21
N GLN A 32 -19.52 24.00 17.51
CA GLN A 32 -20.11 25.23 18.06
C GLN A 32 -20.86 26.09 17.02
N GLN A 33 -21.88 25.54 16.35
CA GLN A 33 -23.05 26.31 15.87
C GLN A 33 -24.01 25.42 15.07
N ALA A 34 -25.14 25.05 15.65
CA ALA A 34 -26.39 24.88 14.89
C ALA A 34 -27.59 24.84 15.85
N SER A 35 -28.29 25.98 15.88
CA SER A 35 -29.67 26.12 16.31
C SER A 35 -30.61 25.26 15.46
N SER A 36 -31.70 24.84 16.10
CA SER A 36 -32.86 24.10 15.61
C SER A 36 -33.10 24.06 14.08
N SER A 37 -33.04 22.87 13.51
CA SER A 37 -34.05 22.38 12.56
C SER A 37 -33.97 20.85 12.49
N LYS A 38 -35.09 20.18 12.70
CA LYS A 38 -35.19 18.72 12.69
C LYS A 38 -35.08 18.20 11.24
N PRO A 39 -34.26 17.18 10.94
CA PRO A 39 -34.47 16.37 9.76
C PRO A 39 -35.52 15.28 10.01
N PHE A 40 -36.30 15.01 8.96
CA PHE A 40 -37.37 14.03 8.88
C PHE A 40 -36.80 12.60 8.95
N MET A 41 -37.05 11.89 10.05
CA MET A 41 -36.77 10.45 10.18
C MET A 41 -37.95 9.64 9.66
N ALA A 42 -37.68 8.66 8.78
CA ALA A 42 -38.62 7.59 8.49
C ALA A 42 -38.77 6.68 9.72
N PRO A 43 -40.00 6.26 10.10
CA PRO A 43 -40.19 5.44 11.29
C PRO A 43 -39.73 3.99 11.05
N SER A 44 -38.84 3.51 11.91
CA SER A 44 -38.49 2.09 12.06
C SER A 44 -39.67 1.33 12.68
N PRO A 45 -40.17 0.23 12.08
CA PRO A 45 -41.17 -0.61 12.69
C PRO A 45 -40.44 -1.68 13.51
N HIS A 46 -40.34 -1.50 14.83
CA HIS A 46 -40.47 -2.54 15.86
C HIS A 46 -39.99 -2.01 17.22
N GLY A 47 -40.91 -1.32 17.91
CA GLY A 47 -40.86 -1.21 19.35
C GLY A 47 -42.07 -1.93 19.93
N MET A 48 -41.87 -3.10 20.54
CA MET A 48 -42.51 -3.50 21.81
C MET A 48 -42.09 -4.92 22.22
N ASN A 49 -41.76 -5.02 23.50
CA ASN A 49 -41.58 -6.21 24.33
C ASN A 49 -40.28 -7.00 24.19
N GLN A 50 -39.29 -6.66 25.00
CA GLN A 50 -38.48 -7.69 25.67
C GLN A 50 -38.34 -7.40 27.16
N HIS A 51 -38.84 -8.36 27.94
CA HIS A 51 -38.65 -8.48 29.37
C HIS A 51 -37.16 -8.49 29.74
N ARG A 52 -36.79 -7.73 30.77
CA ARG A 52 -35.51 -7.85 31.47
C ARG A 52 -35.29 -9.31 31.90
N ARG A 53 -34.45 -10.02 31.16
CA ARG A 53 -33.80 -11.24 31.64
C ARG A 53 -32.40 -10.82 32.09
N ALA A 54 -32.04 -11.09 33.34
CA ALA A 54 -30.69 -10.87 33.81
C ALA A 54 -29.74 -11.73 32.98
N GLN A 55 -29.02 -11.13 32.05
CA GLN A 55 -27.95 -11.78 31.30
C GLN A 55 -26.76 -11.92 32.25
N THR A 56 -26.41 -13.17 32.55
CA THR A 56 -25.08 -13.52 33.06
C THR A 56 -24.06 -13.08 32.01
N SER A 57 -23.06 -12.30 32.43
CA SER A 57 -21.96 -11.82 31.59
C SER A 57 -21.40 -12.96 30.73
N SER A 58 -21.35 -12.76 29.41
CA SER A 58 -20.68 -13.71 28.53
C SER A 58 -19.20 -13.79 28.87
N SER A 59 -18.54 -14.91 28.53
CA SER A 59 -17.10 -15.06 28.68
C SER A 59 -16.32 -13.94 27.96
N ALA A 60 -16.86 -13.43 26.85
CA ALA A 60 -16.32 -12.29 26.10
C ALA A 60 -16.39 -10.99 26.92
N GLN A 61 -17.52 -10.67 27.56
CA GLN A 61 -17.64 -9.50 28.44
C GLN A 61 -16.71 -9.59 29.67
N ALA A 62 -16.55 -10.78 30.26
CA ALA A 62 -15.64 -11.00 31.38
C ALA A 62 -14.15 -10.90 30.98
N TYR A 63 -13.81 -11.26 29.74
CA TYR A 63 -12.46 -11.10 29.19
C TYR A 63 -12.14 -9.62 28.93
N LEU A 64 -13.03 -8.90 28.25
CA LEU A 64 -12.89 -7.46 28.01
C LEU A 64 -12.73 -6.69 29.33
N GLN A 65 -13.54 -7.00 30.34
CA GLN A 65 -13.44 -6.33 31.65
C GLN A 65 -12.09 -6.57 32.36
N LYS A 66 -11.49 -7.76 32.21
CA LYS A 66 -10.15 -8.06 32.73
C LYS A 66 -9.03 -7.35 31.96
N GLN A 67 -9.25 -7.07 30.68
CA GLN A 67 -8.27 -6.42 29.81
C GLN A 67 -8.17 -4.91 30.06
N TYR A 68 -9.24 -4.27 30.54
CA TYR A 68 -9.32 -2.82 30.74
C TYR A 68 -9.16 -2.35 32.19
N THR A 69 -8.76 -3.22 33.11
CA THR A 69 -8.46 -2.79 34.49
C THR A 69 -7.03 -2.23 34.55
N PRO A 70 -6.81 -0.95 34.91
CA PRO A 70 -5.47 -0.39 35.03
C PRO A 70 -4.68 -1.15 36.09
N ARG A 71 -3.54 -1.75 35.71
CA ARG A 71 -2.55 -2.19 36.70
C ARG A 71 -1.89 -0.95 37.28
N GLN A 72 -2.05 -0.72 38.59
CA GLN A 72 -1.29 0.29 39.32
C GLN A 72 0.21 0.07 39.06
N GLY A 73 0.85 1.08 38.47
CA GLY A 73 2.27 1.06 38.12
C GLY A 73 3.15 1.02 39.37
N ASN A 74 4.16 0.15 39.36
CA ASN A 74 5.30 0.25 40.27
C ASN A 74 6.38 1.12 39.60
N PRO A 75 6.98 2.09 40.31
CA PRO A 75 8.04 2.92 39.75
C PRO A 75 9.35 2.13 39.71
N VAL A 76 9.97 2.01 38.54
CA VAL A 76 11.34 1.50 38.42
C VAL A 76 12.27 2.67 38.06
N GLN A 77 13.27 2.83 38.92
CA GLN A 77 14.32 3.84 38.91
C GLN A 77 15.16 3.76 37.61
N LEU A 78 15.23 4.88 36.89
CA LEU A 78 16.22 5.12 35.84
C LEU A 78 17.57 5.47 36.47
N GLY A 79 18.63 4.76 36.08
CA GLY A 79 20.00 5.18 36.34
C GLY A 79 21.01 4.15 35.87
N MET A 80 21.85 4.52 34.90
CA MET A 80 23.31 4.29 34.82
C MET A 80 23.81 4.67 33.41
N PRO A 81 24.68 5.69 33.26
CA PRO A 81 25.31 6.03 31.98
C PRO A 81 26.54 5.14 31.74
N LEU A 82 26.62 4.48 30.58
CA LEU A 82 27.83 3.77 30.15
C LEU A 82 28.58 4.62 29.11
N HIS A 83 29.46 5.49 29.60
CA HIS A 83 30.62 5.99 28.87
C HIS A 83 31.85 5.33 29.49
N GLN A 84 32.44 4.33 28.83
CA GLN A 84 33.84 3.95 29.04
C GLN A 84 34.44 3.54 27.69
N THR A 85 35.42 4.35 27.27
CA THR A 85 36.28 4.15 26.12
C THR A 85 37.43 3.21 26.49
N GLU A 86 37.57 2.09 25.80
CA GLU A 86 38.82 1.34 25.69
C GLU A 86 39.08 0.97 24.22
N PRO A 87 40.35 0.96 23.76
CA PRO A 87 40.68 0.91 22.34
C PRO A 87 40.56 -0.51 21.78
N VAL A 88 39.81 -0.66 20.69
CA VAL A 88 39.72 -1.91 19.93
C VAL A 88 41.02 -2.12 19.13
N GLN A 89 41.68 -3.25 19.37
CA GLN A 89 42.81 -3.74 18.56
C GLN A 89 42.35 -4.02 17.13
N SER A 90 43.11 -3.51 16.15
CA SER A 90 42.89 -3.69 14.73
C SER A 90 43.07 -5.15 14.31
N ALA A 91 41.98 -5.80 13.92
CA ALA A 91 42.05 -7.07 13.20
C ALA A 91 42.58 -6.83 11.78
N ALA A 92 43.61 -7.58 11.41
CA ALA A 92 44.30 -7.51 10.13
C ALA A 92 43.33 -7.73 8.95
N TYR A 93 43.25 -6.73 8.08
CA TYR A 93 42.51 -6.77 6.83
C TYR A 93 43.29 -7.62 5.81
N ASN A 94 42.83 -8.83 5.55
CA ASN A 94 43.32 -9.66 4.44
C ASN A 94 42.89 -9.03 3.12
N GLN A 95 43.81 -8.31 2.47
CA GLN A 95 43.70 -7.96 1.05
C GLN A 95 43.94 -9.22 0.22
N ASN A 96 42.88 -9.90 -0.23
CA ASN A 96 42.87 -10.78 -1.42
C ASN A 96 41.49 -11.46 -1.63
N ILE A 97 40.45 -10.68 -1.90
CA ILE A 97 39.19 -11.22 -2.47
C ILE A 97 38.73 -10.33 -3.65
N THR A 98 39.61 -10.15 -4.62
CA THR A 98 39.29 -9.53 -5.93
C THR A 98 39.71 -10.41 -7.11
N GLN A 99 39.87 -11.72 -6.91
CA GLN A 99 40.18 -12.66 -7.98
C GLN A 99 39.37 -13.95 -7.83
N SER A 100 38.11 -13.92 -8.25
CA SER A 100 37.38 -15.02 -8.91
C SER A 100 35.88 -14.73 -8.93
N LEU A 101 35.46 -13.81 -9.79
CA LEU A 101 34.06 -13.74 -10.24
C LEU A 101 34.01 -14.29 -11.68
N PRO A 102 33.18 -15.29 -11.99
CA PRO A 102 33.02 -15.77 -13.37
C PRO A 102 32.32 -14.69 -14.22
N PRO A 103 32.55 -14.66 -15.54
CA PRO A 103 32.05 -13.61 -16.40
C PRO A 103 30.51 -13.61 -16.46
N LEU A 104 29.91 -12.48 -16.10
CA LEU A 104 28.54 -12.13 -16.43
C LEU A 104 28.48 -11.90 -17.94
N TYR A 105 28.06 -12.92 -18.70
CA TYR A 105 27.35 -12.87 -19.99
C TYR A 105 27.42 -14.29 -20.61
N SER A 106 26.31 -15.02 -20.62
CA SER A 106 26.11 -16.09 -21.60
C SER A 106 24.77 -15.91 -22.29
N GLN A 107 24.81 -15.41 -23.52
CA GLN A 107 23.71 -15.60 -24.45
C GLN A 107 23.66 -17.07 -24.83
N ASN A 108 22.57 -17.75 -24.52
CA ASN A 108 22.16 -18.98 -25.18
C ASN A 108 20.64 -19.01 -25.24
N ARG A 109 20.09 -18.53 -26.36
CA ARG A 109 18.67 -18.64 -26.71
C ARG A 109 18.51 -19.91 -27.55
N PRO A 110 17.64 -20.87 -27.21
CA PRO A 110 17.25 -21.92 -28.13
C PRO A 110 16.42 -21.30 -29.27
N GLN A 111 16.88 -21.45 -30.51
CA GLN A 111 16.07 -21.21 -31.70
C GLN A 111 14.96 -22.27 -31.75
N GLN A 112 13.70 -21.86 -31.60
CA GLN A 112 12.54 -22.66 -32.01
C GLN A 112 11.69 -21.91 -33.03
N ARG A 113 11.91 -22.29 -34.29
CA ARG A 113 10.93 -22.61 -35.35
C ARG A 113 9.73 -21.65 -35.53
N ASN A 114 9.83 -20.86 -36.59
CA ASN A 114 8.70 -20.23 -37.28
C ASN A 114 7.57 -21.24 -37.57
N GLN A 115 6.37 -20.96 -37.05
CA GLN A 115 5.12 -21.34 -37.69
C GLN A 115 4.27 -20.09 -37.88
N LEU A 116 4.15 -19.68 -39.15
CA LEU A 116 3.21 -18.66 -39.61
C LEU A 116 1.78 -19.19 -39.45
N ASN A 117 0.97 -18.52 -38.63
CA ASN A 117 -0.47 -18.59 -38.77
C ASN A 117 -0.92 -17.32 -39.50
N GLN A 118 -1.34 -17.49 -40.75
CA GLN A 118 -2.03 -16.47 -41.52
C GLN A 118 -3.38 -16.18 -40.87
N ILE A 119 -3.62 -14.93 -40.46
CA ILE A 119 -4.97 -14.43 -40.17
C ILE A 119 -5.44 -13.65 -41.38
N GLN A 120 -6.54 -14.12 -41.94
CA GLN A 120 -7.24 -13.62 -43.11
C GLN A 120 -7.91 -12.27 -42.77
N GLN A 121 -7.51 -11.19 -43.42
CA GLN A 121 -8.18 -9.88 -43.29
C GLN A 121 -9.58 -9.94 -43.92
N VAL A 122 -10.59 -9.62 -43.12
CA VAL A 122 -11.96 -9.39 -43.57
C VAL A 122 -12.07 -7.92 -43.98
N SER A 123 -12.52 -7.68 -45.21
CA SER A 123 -12.70 -6.36 -45.82
C SER A 123 -13.81 -5.58 -45.12
N SER A 124 -13.53 -4.35 -44.68
CA SER A 124 -14.53 -3.40 -44.20
C SER A 124 -14.94 -2.44 -45.32
N THR A 125 -16.23 -2.45 -45.65
CA THR A 125 -16.91 -1.50 -46.56
C THR A 125 -16.88 -0.07 -46.02
N GLU A 126 -16.50 0.89 -46.86
CA GLU A 126 -16.60 2.33 -46.60
C GLU A 126 -18.05 2.85 -46.65
N PRO A 127 -18.40 3.91 -45.88
CA PRO A 127 -19.63 4.66 -46.08
C PRO A 127 -19.43 5.81 -47.10
N ILE A 128 -20.39 5.89 -48.02
CA ILE A 128 -20.54 6.88 -49.09
C ILE A 128 -21.01 8.23 -48.50
N TYR A 129 -20.32 9.33 -48.80
CA TYR A 129 -20.85 10.70 -48.66
C TYR A 129 -21.07 11.33 -50.05
N PRO A 130 -22.19 12.05 -50.29
CA PRO A 130 -22.46 12.68 -51.58
C PRO A 130 -21.75 14.04 -51.73
N PRO A 131 -21.45 14.50 -52.96
CA PRO A 131 -20.75 15.75 -53.19
C PRO A 131 -21.74 16.92 -53.28
N ALA A 132 -21.43 18.02 -52.59
CA ALA A 132 -22.05 19.31 -52.86
C ALA A 132 -21.13 20.46 -52.39
N LEU A 133 -20.26 20.93 -53.29
CA LEU A 133 -20.18 22.33 -53.74
C LEU A 133 -18.97 22.49 -54.67
N GLU A 134 -19.23 22.68 -55.96
CA GLU A 134 -18.33 23.40 -56.86
C GLU A 134 -18.42 24.91 -56.54
N ALA A 135 -17.28 25.61 -56.46
CA ALA A 135 -17.06 26.93 -57.08
C ALA A 135 -15.71 27.55 -56.66
N LEU A 136 -14.73 27.32 -57.52
CA LEU A 136 -13.55 28.10 -57.93
C LEU A 136 -13.35 29.54 -57.39
N ALA A 137 -12.11 29.80 -56.94
CA ALA A 137 -11.25 30.95 -57.31
C ALA A 137 -9.84 30.60 -56.79
N ASP A 138 -8.96 30.02 -57.62
CA ASP A 138 -7.92 30.71 -58.40
C ASP A 138 -7.16 31.77 -57.60
N ASP A 139 -6.02 31.36 -57.02
CA ASP A 139 -4.90 32.27 -56.75
C ASP A 139 -3.59 31.52 -57.02
N SER A 140 -3.01 31.86 -58.16
CA SER A 140 -1.80 31.27 -58.76
C SER A 140 -0.51 31.90 -58.21
N GLU A 141 -0.41 32.15 -56.89
CA GLU A 141 0.76 32.81 -56.27
C GLU A 141 1.30 32.06 -55.04
N LEU A 142 1.29 30.73 -55.03
CA LEU A 142 2.05 29.95 -54.03
C LEU A 142 2.97 28.87 -54.65
N SER A 143 3.37 29.05 -55.91
CA SER A 143 4.09 28.03 -56.68
C SER A 143 5.62 28.05 -56.53
N ASN A 144 6.19 28.69 -55.50
CA ASN A 144 7.65 28.77 -55.34
C ASN A 144 8.15 28.71 -53.88
N LEU A 145 7.57 27.82 -53.07
CA LEU A 145 8.29 27.26 -51.93
C LEU A 145 8.74 25.85 -52.32
N GLY A 146 10.03 25.73 -52.64
CA GLY A 146 10.66 24.49 -53.04
C GLY A 146 10.29 23.36 -52.08
N GLY A 147 9.87 22.24 -52.65
CA GLY A 147 9.54 21.04 -51.91
C GLY A 147 10.73 20.62 -51.06
N MET A 148 10.61 20.81 -49.75
CA MET A 148 11.28 19.89 -48.84
C MET A 148 10.67 18.52 -49.12
N PRO A 149 11.46 17.47 -49.39
CA PRO A 149 10.90 16.14 -49.46
C PRO A 149 10.27 15.88 -48.09
N MET A 150 8.94 15.86 -48.05
CA MET A 150 8.20 15.21 -46.98
C MET A 150 8.71 13.78 -46.98
N SER A 151 9.59 13.43 -46.03
CA SER A 151 9.83 12.02 -45.80
C SER A 151 8.49 11.46 -45.35
N GLU A 152 7.87 10.64 -46.18
CA GLU A 152 6.90 9.64 -45.75
C GLU A 152 7.64 8.64 -44.85
N GLY A 153 8.09 9.11 -43.69
CA GLY A 153 8.40 8.24 -42.57
C GLY A 153 7.05 7.93 -41.94
N SER A 154 6.57 6.71 -42.16
CA SER A 154 5.58 6.09 -41.30
C SER A 154 6.19 5.95 -39.90
N TYR A 155 6.25 7.04 -39.15
CA TYR A 155 6.80 7.10 -37.79
C TYR A 155 5.72 6.62 -36.82
N THR A 156 5.45 5.32 -36.86
CA THR A 156 4.66 4.62 -35.85
C THR A 156 5.45 3.45 -35.27
N ASP A 157 6.76 3.59 -35.16
CA ASP A 157 7.53 2.69 -34.31
C ASP A 157 7.06 2.97 -32.87
N SER A 158 6.54 1.96 -32.19
CA SER A 158 6.18 2.12 -30.77
C SER A 158 7.43 2.51 -29.98
N ILE A 159 7.27 3.15 -28.82
CA ILE A 159 8.42 3.44 -27.95
C ILE A 159 9.22 2.16 -27.68
N ASP A 160 8.56 1.00 -27.57
CA ASP A 160 9.19 -0.32 -27.43
C ASP A 160 10.06 -0.74 -28.63
N GLU A 161 9.75 -0.28 -29.83
CA GLU A 161 10.47 -0.58 -31.06
C GLU A 161 11.67 0.37 -31.27
N LEU A 162 11.53 1.63 -30.83
CA LEU A 162 12.60 2.63 -30.80
C LEU A 162 13.60 2.39 -29.65
N CYS A 163 13.12 1.79 -28.56
CA CYS A 163 13.85 1.60 -27.33
C CYS A 163 14.12 0.11 -27.08
N GLY A 164 15.36 -0.34 -27.34
CA GLY A 164 15.82 -1.63 -26.81
C GLY A 164 15.80 -1.68 -25.28
N GLY A 165 16.27 -2.80 -24.68
CA GLY A 165 16.22 -3.05 -23.23
C GLY A 165 17.05 -2.13 -22.31
N GLY A 166 17.44 -0.93 -22.75
CA GLY A 166 18.29 0.00 -22.01
C GLY A 166 17.78 1.44 -21.95
N CYS A 167 16.61 1.77 -22.49
CA CYS A 167 16.12 3.14 -22.51
C CYS A 167 15.44 3.51 -21.20
N TRP A 168 15.92 4.59 -20.61
CA TRP A 168 15.38 5.17 -19.39
C TRP A 168 14.68 6.49 -19.71
N GLY A 169 13.55 6.73 -19.08
CA GLY A 169 12.82 7.97 -19.27
C GLY A 169 11.81 8.22 -18.16
N TRP A 170 11.08 9.32 -18.32
CA TRP A 170 10.05 9.72 -17.38
C TRP A 170 8.70 9.10 -17.76
N THR A 171 8.01 8.54 -16.78
CA THR A 171 6.64 8.05 -16.90
C THR A 171 5.79 8.76 -15.84
N VAL A 172 4.80 9.51 -16.29
CA VAL A 172 3.82 10.16 -15.40
C VAL A 172 2.68 9.17 -15.16
N LEU A 173 2.25 9.05 -13.90
CA LEU A 173 1.21 8.11 -13.48
C LEU A 173 1.46 6.67 -13.98
N PRO A 174 2.61 6.06 -13.63
CA PRO A 174 2.85 4.66 -13.99
C PRO A 174 1.77 3.75 -13.40
N THR A 175 1.32 2.78 -14.18
CA THR A 175 0.30 1.81 -13.78
C THR A 175 0.79 0.83 -12.73
N ASP A 176 2.03 0.36 -12.86
CA ASP A 176 2.64 -0.61 -11.96
C ASP A 176 3.42 0.05 -10.82
N LEU A 177 3.69 -0.71 -9.76
CA LEU A 177 4.57 -0.31 -8.66
C LEU A 177 5.96 -0.95 -8.77
N LEU A 178 7.02 -0.15 -8.56
CA LEU A 178 8.38 -0.70 -8.44
C LEU A 178 8.60 -1.47 -7.13
N TYR A 179 7.84 -1.15 -6.09
CA TYR A 179 7.86 -1.80 -4.78
C TYR A 179 6.44 -2.08 -4.33
N THR A 180 5.99 -3.31 -4.51
CA THR A 180 4.65 -3.76 -4.10
C THR A 180 4.55 -3.89 -2.59
N SER A 181 3.34 -3.69 -2.08
CA SER A 181 2.98 -3.95 -0.69
C SER A 181 3.22 -5.41 -0.30
N TYR A 182 3.57 -5.65 0.96
CA TYR A 182 3.87 -6.99 1.45
C TYR A 182 2.60 -7.83 1.55
N LEU A 183 2.56 -9.00 0.93
CA LEU A 183 1.32 -9.78 0.79
C LEU A 183 0.67 -10.11 2.13
N ALA A 184 1.47 -10.44 3.15
CA ALA A 184 1.00 -10.70 4.51
C ALA A 184 1.20 -9.52 5.48
N GLY A 185 1.59 -8.34 5.00
CA GLY A 185 1.70 -7.15 5.84
C GLY A 185 0.32 -6.72 6.36
N PRO A 186 0.15 -6.48 7.67
CA PRO A 186 -1.17 -6.20 8.28
C PRO A 186 -1.69 -4.78 8.06
N LYS A 187 -0.86 -3.87 7.54
CA LYS A 187 -1.14 -2.42 7.41
C LYS A 187 -0.76 -1.87 6.04
N GLU A 188 -0.85 -2.72 5.03
CA GLU A 188 -0.36 -2.48 3.69
C GLU A 188 -1.48 -2.02 2.76
N PRO A 189 -1.48 -0.77 2.28
CA PRO A 189 -2.58 -0.18 1.53
C PRO A 189 -3.06 -1.02 0.34
N ARG A 190 -4.26 -1.59 0.46
CA ARG A 190 -4.92 -2.43 -0.56
C ARG A 190 -6.44 -2.41 -0.42
N MET A 191 -7.14 -3.10 -1.31
CA MET A 191 -8.53 -3.46 -1.07
C MET A 191 -8.61 -4.88 -0.51
N ALA A 192 -9.27 -5.08 0.63
CA ALA A 192 -9.39 -6.40 1.23
C ALA A 192 -10.69 -6.61 2.02
N LEU A 193 -11.07 -7.87 2.14
CA LEU A 193 -12.08 -8.37 3.07
C LEU A 193 -11.58 -9.70 3.62
N ALA A 194 -11.57 -9.86 4.94
CA ALA A 194 -11.29 -11.13 5.59
C ALA A 194 -12.32 -11.39 6.69
N ILE A 195 -12.89 -12.59 6.70
CA ILE A 195 -13.75 -13.09 7.77
C ILE A 195 -12.89 -14.03 8.61
N LEU A 196 -12.55 -13.59 9.82
CA LEU A 196 -11.60 -14.26 10.70
C LEU A 196 -12.28 -14.61 12.02
N HIS A 197 -12.13 -15.84 12.49
CA HIS A 197 -12.51 -16.21 13.84
C HIS A 197 -11.38 -15.86 14.80
N GLU A 198 -11.62 -14.87 15.66
CA GLU A 198 -10.78 -14.53 16.81
C GLU A 198 -11.12 -15.47 17.97
N LYS A 199 -10.11 -16.03 18.63
CA LYS A 199 -10.24 -17.11 19.62
C LYS A 199 -11.13 -16.77 20.82
N ASP A 200 -11.06 -15.55 21.34
CA ASP A 200 -11.71 -15.14 22.58
C ASP A 200 -12.99 -14.31 22.32
N ILE A 201 -13.09 -13.65 21.17
CA ILE A 201 -14.19 -12.74 20.83
C ILE A 201 -15.22 -13.40 19.90
N GLY A 202 -14.80 -14.22 18.92
CA GLY A 202 -15.69 -14.79 17.90
C GLY A 202 -15.37 -14.31 16.49
N TRP A 203 -16.37 -14.27 15.60
CA TRP A 203 -16.17 -13.88 14.20
C TRP A 203 -15.99 -12.37 14.05
N GLN A 204 -14.95 -11.99 13.32
CA GLN A 204 -14.58 -10.62 12.99
C GLN A 204 -14.52 -10.45 11.47
N MET A 205 -14.92 -9.29 10.98
CA MET A 205 -14.74 -8.89 9.60
C MET A 205 -13.69 -7.79 9.53
N GLU A 206 -12.52 -8.12 9.01
CA GLU A 206 -11.46 -7.15 8.69
C GLU A 206 -11.67 -6.66 7.27
N LEU A 207 -11.91 -5.37 7.11
CA LEU A 207 -11.97 -4.75 5.80
C LEU A 207 -10.72 -3.89 5.60
N GLU A 208 -10.40 -3.66 4.34
CA GLU A 208 -9.42 -2.64 3.98
C GLU A 208 -9.90 -1.89 2.75
N ALA A 209 -10.07 -0.58 2.91
CA ALA A 209 -10.29 0.35 1.82
C ALA A 209 -9.05 1.20 1.65
N GLY A 210 -8.12 0.73 0.84
CA GLY A 210 -6.86 1.41 0.57
C GLY A 210 -6.43 1.31 -0.88
N ALA A 211 -5.49 2.16 -1.24
CA ALA A 211 -4.84 2.18 -2.53
C ALA A 211 -3.43 2.74 -2.41
N ARG A 212 -2.59 2.30 -3.35
CA ARG A 212 -1.27 2.87 -3.59
C ARG A 212 -1.11 3.10 -5.08
N VAL A 213 -0.72 4.31 -5.45
CA VAL A 213 -0.62 4.72 -6.86
C VAL A 213 0.70 5.43 -7.12
N GLY A 214 1.30 5.13 -8.27
CA GLY A 214 2.49 5.82 -8.72
C GLY A 214 2.17 7.20 -9.28
N ILE A 215 2.97 8.20 -8.93
CA ILE A 215 2.85 9.57 -9.42
C ILE A 215 3.84 9.84 -10.55
N LEU A 216 5.10 9.44 -10.35
CA LEU A 216 6.18 9.71 -11.29
C LEU A 216 7.24 8.62 -11.19
N ARG A 217 7.65 8.08 -12.34
CA ARG A 217 8.77 7.14 -12.46
C ARG A 217 9.84 7.71 -13.38
N TYR A 218 11.10 7.56 -12.98
CA TYR A 218 12.24 7.65 -13.89
C TYR A 218 12.91 6.28 -13.96
N GLY A 219 12.79 5.62 -15.10
CA GLY A 219 13.16 4.21 -15.19
C GLY A 219 13.01 3.64 -16.59
N SER A 220 13.07 2.32 -16.67
CA SER A 220 12.86 1.59 -17.91
C SER A 220 11.54 1.99 -18.57
N LEU A 221 11.60 2.32 -19.86
CA LEU A 221 10.42 2.60 -20.68
C LEU A 221 9.79 1.33 -21.26
N ASN A 222 10.47 0.19 -21.17
CA ASN A 222 9.94 -1.09 -21.61
C ASN A 222 9.08 -1.72 -20.50
N GLU A 223 7.84 -2.05 -20.81
CA GLU A 223 6.87 -2.62 -19.85
C GLU A 223 7.32 -3.97 -19.26
N ASN A 224 8.17 -4.72 -19.96
CA ASN A 224 8.67 -6.02 -19.49
C ASN A 224 9.77 -5.90 -18.42
N VAL A 225 10.32 -4.70 -18.21
CA VAL A 225 11.41 -4.45 -17.26
C VAL A 225 11.01 -3.32 -16.33
N LEU A 226 10.64 -3.68 -15.09
CA LEU A 226 10.31 -2.71 -14.05
C LEU A 226 11.58 -2.33 -13.27
N GLU A 227 12.29 -1.32 -13.74
CA GLU A 227 13.46 -0.77 -13.06
C GLU A 227 13.43 0.75 -13.02
N GLY A 228 14.05 1.33 -11.99
CA GLY A 228 14.21 2.78 -11.86
C GLY A 228 13.88 3.29 -10.48
N TRP A 229 13.50 4.56 -10.44
CA TRP A 229 13.01 5.28 -9.26
C TRP A 229 11.55 5.66 -9.46
N GLN A 230 10.73 5.53 -8.42
CA GLN A 230 9.32 5.88 -8.49
C GLN A 230 8.84 6.55 -7.20
N LEU A 231 8.12 7.65 -7.36
CA LEU A 231 7.41 8.34 -6.30
C LEU A 231 5.94 7.91 -6.32
N ASP A 232 5.44 7.49 -5.16
CA ASP A 232 4.08 7.00 -4.96
C ASP A 232 3.34 7.86 -3.92
N VAL A 233 2.03 7.69 -3.89
CA VAL A 233 1.19 8.05 -2.74
C VAL A 233 0.34 6.86 -2.33
N GLU A 234 0.11 6.70 -1.04
CA GLU A 234 -0.70 5.62 -0.48
C GLU A 234 -1.68 6.13 0.57
N GLY A 235 -2.81 5.45 0.69
CA GLY A 235 -3.81 5.71 1.72
C GLY A 235 -4.64 4.47 2.00
N ALA A 236 -4.97 4.22 3.27
CA ALA A 236 -5.80 3.09 3.66
C ALA A 236 -6.61 3.41 4.92
N GLY A 237 -7.85 2.91 4.94
CA GLY A 237 -8.67 2.82 6.14
C GLY A 237 -9.11 1.38 6.35
N PRO A 238 -8.46 0.60 7.24
CA PRO A 238 -8.93 -0.74 7.61
C PRO A 238 -9.86 -0.75 8.83
N PRO A 239 -11.20 -0.71 8.66
CA PRO A 239 -12.12 -0.91 9.76
C PRO A 239 -12.25 -2.40 10.12
N ARG A 240 -12.46 -2.67 11.40
CA ARG A 240 -12.87 -3.97 11.94
C ARG A 240 -14.32 -3.91 12.37
N LEU A 241 -15.13 -4.82 11.83
CA LEU A 241 -16.52 -5.02 12.25
C LEU A 241 -16.65 -6.30 13.06
N ASN A 242 -17.42 -6.22 14.15
CA ASN A 242 -17.66 -7.35 15.04
C ASN A 242 -18.91 -8.12 14.62
N MET A 243 -18.75 -9.32 14.08
CA MET A 243 -19.89 -10.08 13.55
C MET A 243 -20.76 -10.70 14.64
N GLU A 244 -20.27 -10.79 15.87
CA GLU A 244 -21.04 -11.27 17.03
C GLU A 244 -21.94 -10.18 17.62
N GLU A 245 -21.68 -8.92 17.26
CA GLU A 245 -22.33 -7.72 17.79
C GLU A 245 -22.91 -6.91 16.62
N GLU A 246 -23.79 -7.53 15.82
CA GLU A 246 -24.55 -6.87 14.73
C GLU A 246 -23.71 -6.11 13.67
N LEU A 247 -22.44 -6.50 13.48
CA LEU A 247 -21.47 -5.80 12.61
C LEU A 247 -21.09 -4.40 13.12
N ASP A 248 -21.16 -4.17 14.42
CA ASP A 248 -20.63 -2.97 15.09
C ASP A 248 -19.19 -2.68 14.67
N LEU A 249 -18.86 -1.41 14.45
CA LEU A 249 -17.49 -0.98 14.23
C LEU A 249 -16.71 -1.02 15.55
N ASP A 250 -15.72 -1.89 15.64
CA ASP A 250 -14.84 -1.98 16.82
C ASP A 250 -13.74 -0.91 16.76
N ALA A 251 -13.08 -0.78 15.62
CA ALA A 251 -12.03 0.21 15.38
C ALA A 251 -11.80 0.45 13.89
N ALA A 252 -11.21 1.60 13.57
CA ALA A 252 -10.65 1.90 12.27
C ALA A 252 -9.35 2.66 12.42
N ASP A 253 -8.32 2.18 11.75
CA ASP A 253 -7.07 2.92 11.60
C ASP A 253 -7.08 3.67 10.26
N PHE A 254 -6.37 4.78 10.17
CA PHE A 254 -6.17 5.53 8.93
C PHE A 254 -4.69 5.70 8.69
N ARG A 255 -4.22 5.33 7.51
CA ARG A 255 -2.85 5.48 7.07
C ARG A 255 -2.78 6.31 5.80
N VAL A 256 -1.81 7.21 5.71
CA VAL A 256 -1.44 7.91 4.48
C VAL A 256 0.08 7.97 4.37
N GLY A 257 0.62 7.88 3.16
CA GLY A 257 2.07 7.86 2.97
C GLY A 257 2.54 8.33 1.61
N VAL A 258 3.84 8.63 1.55
CA VAL A 258 4.55 9.05 0.32
C VAL A 258 5.82 8.21 0.17
N PRO A 259 5.74 7.05 -0.49
CA PRO A 259 6.89 6.20 -0.76
C PRO A 259 7.73 6.72 -1.93
N LEU A 260 9.05 6.81 -1.73
CA LEU A 260 10.06 6.84 -2.78
C LEU A 260 10.67 5.44 -2.89
N THR A 261 10.55 4.84 -4.07
CA THR A 261 10.94 3.45 -4.31
C THR A 261 11.97 3.35 -5.40
N TRP A 262 12.75 2.28 -5.32
CA TRP A 262 13.74 1.94 -6.31
C TRP A 262 13.74 0.43 -6.58
N ARG A 263 13.98 0.05 -7.83
CA ARG A 263 14.13 -1.35 -8.24
C ARG A 263 15.21 -1.48 -9.30
N ARG A 264 16.07 -2.51 -9.16
CA ARG A 264 17.01 -2.94 -10.18
C ARG A 264 17.35 -4.42 -10.02
N GLY A 265 17.17 -5.20 -11.07
CA GLY A 265 17.32 -6.64 -11.06
C GLY A 265 16.53 -7.29 -9.93
N ALA A 266 17.24 -8.08 -9.12
CA ALA A 266 16.67 -8.79 -7.96
C ALA A 266 16.49 -7.91 -6.71
N TYR A 267 16.82 -6.61 -6.76
CA TYR A 267 16.82 -5.76 -5.56
C TYR A 267 15.76 -4.65 -5.66
N GLN A 268 15.16 -4.37 -4.51
CA GLN A 268 14.20 -3.30 -4.29
C GLN A 268 14.56 -2.52 -3.02
N ALA A 269 14.27 -1.22 -3.02
CA ALA A 269 14.38 -0.37 -1.85
C ALA A 269 13.19 0.59 -1.75
N LYS A 270 12.84 0.98 -0.52
CA LYS A 270 11.78 1.92 -0.20
C LYS A 270 12.28 2.88 0.88
N PHE A 271 12.11 4.18 0.64
CA PHE A 271 12.14 5.19 1.69
C PHE A 271 10.78 5.88 1.70
N ALA A 272 10.05 5.87 2.81
CA ALA A 272 8.72 6.43 2.86
C ALA A 272 8.52 7.30 4.10
N TYR A 273 7.72 8.34 3.95
CA TYR A 273 6.99 8.93 5.07
C TYR A 273 5.61 8.28 5.15
N TYR A 274 5.12 8.02 6.36
CA TYR A 274 3.70 7.77 6.58
C TYR A 274 3.20 8.42 7.87
N HIS A 275 1.90 8.70 7.87
CA HIS A 275 1.10 9.05 9.03
C HIS A 275 0.12 7.92 9.31
N THR A 276 -0.10 7.57 10.58
CA THR A 276 -1.15 6.65 11.01
C THR A 276 -1.86 7.20 12.24
N SER A 277 -3.18 7.18 12.22
CA SER A 277 -4.03 7.44 13.39
C SER A 277 -4.99 6.28 13.62
N ALA A 278 -5.28 5.99 14.88
CA ALA A 278 -6.21 4.94 15.26
C ALA A 278 -7.45 5.52 15.95
N HIS A 279 -8.62 5.01 15.59
CA HIS A 279 -9.88 5.41 16.18
C HIS A 279 -10.67 4.20 16.62
N VAL A 280 -11.24 4.28 17.81
CA VAL A 280 -12.23 3.31 18.30
C VAL A 280 -13.58 3.66 17.68
N GLY A 281 -14.36 2.65 17.30
CA GLY A 281 -15.71 2.88 16.78
C GLY A 281 -16.65 3.40 17.86
N ASP A 282 -17.66 4.18 17.45
CA ASP A 282 -18.68 4.71 18.34
C ASP A 282 -19.62 3.61 18.84
N GLU A 283 -19.99 2.64 18.01
CA GLU A 283 -20.78 1.48 18.44
C GLU A 283 -20.05 0.67 19.53
N PHE A 284 -18.72 0.49 19.39
CA PHE A 284 -17.92 -0.11 20.45
C PHE A 284 -17.94 0.70 21.75
N LEU A 285 -17.86 2.03 21.68
CA LEU A 285 -17.92 2.90 22.86
C LEU A 285 -19.30 2.84 23.55
N GLU A 286 -20.38 2.78 22.78
CA GLU A 286 -21.73 2.62 23.32
C GLU A 286 -21.89 1.29 24.05
N ARG A 287 -21.37 0.20 23.46
CA ARG A 287 -21.35 -1.13 24.08
C ARG A 287 -20.40 -1.24 25.28
N ASN A 288 -19.41 -0.34 25.38
CA ASN A 288 -18.39 -0.33 26.42
C ASN A 288 -18.25 1.05 27.11
N PRO A 289 -19.27 1.51 27.89
CA PRO A 289 -19.34 2.88 28.43
C PRO A 289 -18.25 3.28 29.43
N GLY A 290 -17.36 2.35 29.81
CA GLY A 290 -16.19 2.61 30.66
C GLY A 290 -14.87 2.66 29.91
N PHE A 291 -14.85 2.34 28.61
CA PHE A 291 -13.63 2.30 27.81
C PHE A 291 -13.05 3.70 27.66
N GLN A 292 -11.76 3.84 27.97
CA GLN A 292 -11.03 5.09 27.78
C GLN A 292 -10.33 5.06 26.43
N ARG A 293 -10.82 5.88 25.50
CA ARG A 293 -10.18 6.07 24.19
C ARG A 293 -8.75 6.56 24.36
N ILE A 294 -7.86 6.03 23.53
CA ILE A 294 -6.52 6.55 23.29
C ILE A 294 -6.47 7.35 21.99
N ASN A 295 -5.50 8.25 21.87
CA ASN A 295 -5.21 8.98 20.65
C ASN A 295 -3.95 8.42 20.00
N TYR A 296 -4.00 7.19 19.50
CA TYR A 296 -2.82 6.55 18.92
C TYR A 296 -2.48 7.23 17.60
N VAL A 297 -1.29 7.83 17.52
CA VAL A 297 -0.79 8.54 16.35
C VAL A 297 0.68 8.20 16.14
N ARG A 298 1.06 8.04 14.86
CA ARG A 298 2.44 7.81 14.46
C ARG A 298 2.75 8.52 13.14
N ASP A 299 3.74 9.41 13.16
CA ASP A 299 4.39 9.94 11.96
C ASP A 299 5.78 9.37 11.84
N ALA A 300 6.04 8.59 10.79
CA ALA A 300 7.26 7.82 10.67
C ALA A 300 7.96 7.97 9.33
N PHE A 301 9.29 7.89 9.39
CA PHE A 301 10.12 7.55 8.25
C PHE A 301 10.42 6.06 8.26
N VAL A 302 10.45 5.48 7.07
CA VAL A 302 10.59 4.05 6.86
C VAL A 302 11.71 3.79 5.86
N LEU A 303 12.55 2.81 6.15
CA LEU A 303 13.53 2.24 5.23
C LEU A 303 13.26 0.75 5.04
N GLY A 304 12.86 0.38 3.83
CA GLY A 304 12.55 -0.99 3.44
C GLY A 304 13.47 -1.50 2.34
N GLY A 305 13.77 -2.79 2.37
CA GLY A 305 14.56 -3.52 1.36
C GLY A 305 13.84 -4.79 0.93
N GLY A 306 14.01 -5.16 -0.34
CA GLY A 306 13.49 -6.40 -0.91
C GLY A 306 14.54 -7.08 -1.77
N TYR A 307 14.60 -8.41 -1.71
CA TYR A 307 15.50 -9.25 -2.49
C TYR A 307 14.74 -10.44 -3.09
N PHE A 308 14.95 -10.69 -4.38
CA PHE A 308 14.34 -11.78 -5.14
C PHE A 308 15.39 -12.84 -5.46
N PRO A 309 15.61 -13.84 -4.59
CA PRO A 309 16.48 -14.98 -4.92
C PRO A 309 15.97 -15.78 -6.13
N ASP A 310 14.65 -15.76 -6.34
CA ASP A 310 13.93 -16.29 -7.50
C ASP A 310 12.88 -15.24 -7.92
N PRO A 311 12.51 -15.12 -9.20
CA PRO A 311 11.50 -14.14 -9.62
C PRO A 311 10.16 -14.26 -8.86
N ASP A 312 9.82 -15.46 -8.39
CA ASP A 312 8.57 -15.74 -7.70
C ASP A 312 8.68 -15.61 -6.18
N LEU A 313 9.89 -15.50 -5.62
CA LEU A 313 10.13 -15.46 -4.17
C LEU A 313 10.78 -14.15 -3.77
N ARG A 314 10.14 -13.39 -2.87
CA ARG A 314 10.69 -12.17 -2.28
C ARG A 314 10.97 -12.35 -0.80
N LEU A 315 12.15 -11.93 -0.37
CA LEU A 315 12.50 -11.71 1.03
C LEU A 315 12.56 -10.20 1.27
N TYR A 316 12.04 -9.74 2.40
CA TYR A 316 12.02 -8.31 2.71
C TYR A 316 12.20 -8.03 4.19
N ALA A 317 12.67 -6.82 4.47
CA ALA A 317 12.73 -6.25 5.80
C ALA A 317 12.58 -4.73 5.73
N GLU A 318 12.05 -4.15 6.78
CA GLU A 318 11.71 -2.74 6.90
C GLU A 318 11.85 -2.27 8.33
N ILE A 319 12.52 -1.14 8.53
CA ILE A 319 12.64 -0.46 9.81
C ILE A 319 11.95 0.89 9.72
N GLY A 320 11.13 1.21 10.72
CA GLY A 320 10.45 2.50 10.81
C GLY A 320 10.86 3.24 12.07
N TYR A 321 11.09 4.53 11.94
CA TYR A 321 11.34 5.48 13.03
C TYR A 321 10.26 6.55 13.03
N ALA A 322 9.44 6.55 14.08
CA ALA A 322 8.46 7.59 14.32
C ALA A 322 9.06 8.77 15.07
N PHE A 323 8.96 9.95 14.47
CA PHE A 323 9.47 11.20 15.04
C PHE A 323 8.38 12.01 15.76
N ASN A 324 7.11 11.66 15.54
CA ASN A 324 5.98 12.17 16.30
C ASN A 324 5.06 10.98 16.65
N VAL A 325 4.79 10.81 17.94
CA VAL A 325 4.03 9.70 18.51
C VAL A 325 3.09 10.20 19.60
N ASP A 326 1.91 9.58 19.71
CA ASP A 326 0.94 9.83 20.78
C ASP A 326 0.12 8.56 21.05
N GLY A 327 -0.64 8.53 22.15
CA GLY A 327 -1.56 7.45 22.50
C GLY A 327 -0.90 6.11 22.80
N GLY A 328 0.36 6.15 23.24
CA GLY A 328 1.15 4.97 23.60
C GLY A 328 1.94 4.35 22.45
N ALA A 329 1.96 4.97 21.26
CA ALA A 329 2.91 4.62 20.21
C ALA A 329 4.35 4.96 20.63
N GLU A 330 5.32 4.17 20.16
CA GLU A 330 6.75 4.39 20.40
C GLU A 330 7.52 4.49 19.06
N PRO A 331 8.74 5.05 19.07
CA PRO A 331 9.48 5.36 17.86
C PRO A 331 9.77 4.18 16.94
N TRP A 332 10.17 3.02 17.45
CA TRP A 332 10.72 1.97 16.59
C TRP A 332 9.73 0.86 16.23
N GLU A 333 9.77 0.47 14.95
CA GLU A 333 9.12 -0.74 14.44
C GLU A 333 10.04 -1.49 13.48
N LEU A 334 9.84 -2.80 13.38
CA LEU A 334 10.57 -3.67 12.47
C LEU A 334 9.58 -4.65 11.81
N GLN A 335 9.51 -4.65 10.49
CA GLN A 335 8.70 -5.57 9.70
C GLN A 335 9.60 -6.41 8.80
N PHE A 336 9.34 -7.70 8.65
CA PHE A 336 10.12 -8.57 7.77
C PHE A 336 9.32 -9.79 7.38
N GLY A 337 9.69 -10.43 6.28
CA GLY A 337 8.96 -11.58 5.81
C GLY A 337 9.49 -12.21 4.53
N ALA A 338 8.75 -13.20 4.08
CA ALA A 338 8.96 -13.94 2.85
C ALA A 338 7.62 -14.15 2.16
N GLU A 339 7.58 -13.95 0.85
CA GLU A 339 6.38 -14.13 0.03
C GLU A 339 6.73 -14.82 -1.28
N PHE A 340 5.96 -15.86 -1.60
CA PHE A 340 5.98 -16.53 -2.89
C PHE A 340 4.72 -16.13 -3.68
N SER A 341 4.94 -15.50 -4.82
CA SER A 341 3.91 -14.99 -5.72
C SER A 341 4.44 -15.07 -7.14
N PRO A 342 3.97 -16.04 -7.95
CA PRO A 342 4.43 -16.18 -9.32
C PRO A 342 4.44 -14.86 -10.10
N ALA A 343 5.60 -14.55 -10.70
CA ALA A 343 5.83 -13.32 -11.43
C ALA A 343 5.13 -13.34 -12.79
N GLU A 344 5.03 -14.52 -13.41
CA GLU A 344 4.35 -14.69 -14.69
C GLU A 344 2.83 -14.68 -14.56
N HIS A 345 2.18 -14.15 -15.59
CA HIS A 345 0.74 -14.16 -15.75
C HIS A 345 0.24 -15.58 -16.04
N SER A 346 -0.70 -16.07 -15.24
CA SER A 346 -1.31 -17.40 -15.39
C SER A 346 -2.69 -17.35 -16.07
N GLY A 347 -3.11 -16.17 -16.55
CA GLY A 347 -4.43 -15.93 -17.13
C GLY A 347 -5.54 -16.42 -16.21
N LEU A 348 -6.58 -17.04 -16.78
CA LEU A 348 -7.72 -17.54 -16.00
C LEU A 348 -7.38 -18.70 -15.04
N ARG A 349 -6.23 -19.37 -15.20
CA ARG A 349 -5.85 -20.50 -14.34
C ARG A 349 -5.48 -20.05 -12.93
N GLY A 350 -4.95 -18.83 -12.81
CA GLY A 350 -4.33 -18.37 -11.56
C GLY A 350 -3.13 -19.23 -11.15
N ALA A 351 -2.57 -18.93 -9.98
CA ALA A 351 -1.44 -19.66 -9.42
C ALA A 351 -1.51 -19.71 -7.89
N PRO A 352 -0.87 -20.69 -7.23
CA PRO A 352 -0.78 -20.70 -5.78
C PRO A 352 0.14 -19.57 -5.29
N PHE A 353 -0.15 -19.04 -4.10
CA PHE A 353 0.73 -18.10 -3.39
C PHE A 353 0.81 -18.45 -1.91
N TRP A 354 1.88 -18.01 -1.26
CA TRP A 354 1.97 -17.98 0.20
C TRP A 354 2.80 -16.79 0.66
N ALA A 355 2.54 -16.30 1.87
CA ALA A 355 3.29 -15.20 2.47
C ALA A 355 3.30 -15.32 3.99
N VAL A 356 4.41 -14.91 4.60
CA VAL A 356 4.59 -14.82 6.05
C VAL A 356 5.24 -13.49 6.39
N ASN A 357 4.65 -12.77 7.32
CA ASN A 357 5.11 -11.47 7.78
C ASN A 357 5.22 -11.45 9.31
N GLY A 358 6.39 -11.07 9.82
CA GLY A 358 6.60 -10.70 11.21
C GLY A 358 6.63 -9.18 11.34
N TYR A 359 6.05 -8.68 12.42
CA TYR A 359 6.03 -7.25 12.70
C TYR A 359 6.20 -7.00 14.19
N LEU A 360 7.31 -6.35 14.56
CA LEU A 360 7.72 -6.05 15.92
C LEU A 360 7.63 -4.56 16.18
N ARG A 361 7.22 -4.19 17.38
CA ARG A 361 6.92 -2.80 17.74
C ARG A 361 7.44 -2.48 19.13
N GLU A 362 8.09 -1.33 19.28
CA GLU A 362 8.68 -0.89 20.54
C GLU A 362 7.62 -0.71 21.64
N GLU A 363 6.43 -0.17 21.30
CA GLU A 363 5.37 0.13 22.27
C GLU A 363 4.80 -1.10 23.00
N VAL A 364 5.09 -2.29 22.48
CA VAL A 364 4.70 -3.58 23.06
C VAL A 364 5.93 -4.39 23.48
N ASN A 365 7.01 -3.69 23.86
CA ASN A 365 8.30 -4.24 24.30
C ASN A 365 8.94 -5.17 23.28
N TRP A 366 8.94 -4.78 22.00
CA TRP A 366 9.42 -5.60 20.87
C TRP A 366 8.68 -6.93 20.73
N GLY A 367 7.52 -7.06 21.36
CA GLY A 367 6.49 -7.98 20.92
C GLY A 367 5.93 -7.52 19.57
N GLY A 368 4.84 -8.16 19.14
CA GLY A 368 4.33 -7.91 17.82
C GLY A 368 3.39 -9.00 17.36
N ASN A 369 3.33 -9.21 16.05
CA ASN A 369 2.52 -10.26 15.46
C ASN A 369 3.22 -10.99 14.32
N VAL A 370 2.68 -12.16 14.02
CA VAL A 370 2.95 -12.92 12.81
C VAL A 370 1.63 -13.05 12.05
N ASN A 371 1.67 -12.75 10.75
CA ASN A 371 0.56 -12.92 9.83
C ASN A 371 1.00 -13.84 8.69
N MET A 372 0.19 -14.85 8.39
CA MET A 372 0.44 -15.83 7.34
C MET A 372 -0.75 -15.87 6.41
N MET A 373 -0.48 -15.92 5.11
CA MET A 373 -1.51 -16.05 4.08
C MET A 373 -1.13 -17.15 3.09
N ILE A 374 -2.09 -17.95 2.65
CA ILE A 374 -1.91 -18.96 1.62
C ILE A 374 -3.18 -19.09 0.79
N GLY A 375 -3.04 -19.25 -0.53
CA GLY A 375 -4.20 -19.40 -1.38
C GLY A 375 -3.90 -19.38 -2.86
N TRP A 376 -4.83 -18.82 -3.61
CA TRP A 376 -4.77 -18.70 -5.07
C TRP A 376 -4.77 -17.24 -5.49
N GLN A 377 -4.00 -16.91 -6.52
CA GLN A 377 -3.83 -15.55 -7.04
C GLN A 377 -4.02 -15.49 -8.56
N TRP A 378 -4.40 -14.30 -9.04
CA TRP A 378 -4.46 -13.94 -10.45
C TRP A 378 -3.75 -12.61 -10.63
N ARG A 379 -2.70 -12.62 -11.47
CA ARG A 379 -1.94 -11.41 -11.83
C ARG A 379 -2.46 -10.85 -13.14
N GLY A 380 -2.72 -9.55 -13.18
CA GLY A 380 -3.25 -8.86 -14.36
C GLY A 380 -2.19 -8.62 -15.43
N ASP A 381 -2.52 -8.99 -16.67
CA ASP A 381 -1.61 -8.99 -17.84
C ASP A 381 -1.05 -7.61 -18.24
N ARG A 382 -1.67 -6.52 -17.76
CA ARG A 382 -1.35 -5.14 -18.20
C ARG A 382 -0.67 -4.28 -17.14
N ASN A 383 -0.81 -4.62 -15.87
CA ASN A 383 -0.44 -3.71 -14.77
C ASN A 383 -0.02 -4.44 -13.50
N ASN A 384 0.28 -5.75 -13.59
CA ASN A 384 0.74 -6.59 -12.48
C ASN A 384 -0.15 -6.60 -11.22
N HIS A 385 -1.31 -5.95 -11.25
CA HIS A 385 -2.30 -5.94 -10.18
C HIS A 385 -2.63 -7.39 -9.80
N LEU A 386 -2.86 -7.62 -8.52
CA LEU A 386 -2.94 -8.97 -7.98
C LEU A 386 -4.24 -9.16 -7.23
N PHE A 387 -5.11 -10.02 -7.76
CA PHE A 387 -6.27 -10.50 -7.02
C PHE A 387 -5.92 -11.81 -6.33
N ARG A 388 -6.27 -11.95 -5.05
CA ARG A 388 -5.96 -13.11 -4.21
C ARG A 388 -7.16 -13.54 -3.40
N ILE A 389 -7.30 -14.84 -3.23
CA ILE A 389 -8.25 -15.44 -2.29
C ILE A 389 -7.54 -16.54 -1.50
N GLY A 390 -7.90 -16.75 -0.24
CA GLY A 390 -7.21 -17.76 0.55
C GLY A 390 -7.47 -17.72 2.03
N LEU A 391 -6.66 -18.48 2.75
CA LEU A 391 -6.68 -18.55 4.20
C LEU A 391 -5.69 -17.56 4.79
N GLN A 392 -6.05 -16.98 5.93
CA GLN A 392 -5.20 -16.12 6.73
C GLN A 392 -5.14 -16.65 8.16
N TYR A 393 -3.93 -16.67 8.72
CA TYR A 393 -3.67 -16.94 10.12
C TYR A 393 -2.89 -15.77 10.72
N PHE A 394 -3.38 -15.24 11.83
CA PHE A 394 -2.75 -14.13 12.55
C PHE A 394 -2.59 -14.49 14.01
N ASN A 395 -1.44 -14.17 14.60
CA ASN A 395 -1.19 -14.36 16.02
C ASN A 395 -0.27 -13.27 16.56
N GLY A 396 -0.69 -12.62 17.64
CA GLY A 396 0.12 -11.69 18.41
C GLY A 396 -0.63 -10.41 18.74
N LYS A 397 0.09 -9.30 18.84
CA LYS A 397 -0.48 -7.98 19.14
C LYS A 397 -1.38 -7.52 18.01
N THR A 398 -2.58 -7.08 18.39
CA THR A 398 -3.66 -6.68 17.48
C THR A 398 -3.20 -5.78 16.35
N MET A 399 -3.88 -5.91 15.22
CA MET A 399 -3.73 -4.99 14.10
C MET A 399 -4.46 -3.66 14.38
N GLN A 400 -5.46 -3.61 15.25
CA GLN A 400 -6.25 -2.39 15.47
C GLN A 400 -5.61 -1.54 16.59
N TYR A 401 -4.99 -0.41 16.25
CA TYR A 401 -4.08 0.28 17.16
C TYR A 401 -4.76 1.02 18.31
N SER A 402 -6.05 1.30 18.22
CA SER A 402 -6.89 1.68 19.36
C SER A 402 -6.83 0.68 20.53
N PHE A 403 -6.42 -0.56 20.23
CA PHE A 403 -6.30 -1.66 21.16
C PHE A 403 -4.87 -2.24 21.22
N PHE A 404 -3.83 -1.50 20.82
CA PHE A 404 -2.49 -2.03 20.51
C PHE A 404 -1.84 -2.97 21.56
N GLN A 405 -2.24 -2.88 22.83
CA GLN A 405 -1.76 -3.75 23.91
C GLN A 405 -2.41 -5.14 23.91
N ASN A 406 -3.54 -5.30 23.23
CA ASN A 406 -4.31 -6.54 23.11
C ASN A 406 -3.54 -7.58 22.29
N SER A 407 -3.75 -8.84 22.63
CA SER A 407 -3.22 -9.97 21.87
C SER A 407 -4.40 -10.75 21.31
N GLU A 408 -4.25 -11.22 20.09
CA GLU A 408 -5.31 -11.85 19.31
C GLU A 408 -4.75 -13.07 18.59
N GLN A 409 -5.60 -14.07 18.42
CA GLN A 409 -5.32 -15.21 17.55
C GLN A 409 -6.51 -15.38 16.61
N MET A 410 -6.26 -15.21 15.32
CA MET A 410 -7.29 -15.19 14.30
C MET A 410 -6.99 -16.18 13.19
N PHE A 411 -8.01 -16.85 12.69
CA PHE A 411 -7.93 -17.72 11.51
C PHE A 411 -9.20 -17.61 10.67
N GLY A 412 -9.05 -17.56 9.35
CA GLY A 412 -10.21 -17.55 8.47
C GLY A 412 -9.87 -17.38 7.01
N PHE A 413 -10.82 -16.83 6.26
CA PHE A 413 -10.74 -16.68 4.81
C PHE A 413 -10.76 -15.21 4.42
N GLY A 414 -10.01 -14.85 3.39
CA GLY A 414 -9.99 -13.48 2.87
C GLY A 414 -9.82 -13.40 1.37
N THR A 415 -10.09 -12.19 0.88
CA THR A 415 -9.87 -11.74 -0.49
C THR A 415 -9.08 -10.44 -0.45
N TRP A 416 -8.09 -10.31 -1.33
CA TRP A 416 -7.21 -9.14 -1.40
C TRP A 416 -7.04 -8.73 -2.85
N TYR A 417 -6.93 -7.43 -3.07
CA TYR A 417 -6.57 -6.83 -4.35
C TYR A 417 -5.45 -5.83 -4.14
N ASP A 418 -4.26 -6.18 -4.63
CA ASP A 418 -3.05 -5.38 -4.56
C ASP A 418 -2.80 -4.65 -5.91
N PHE A 419 -2.32 -3.41 -5.84
CA PHE A 419 -2.05 -2.53 -6.98
C PHE A 419 -0.62 -2.67 -7.51
#